data_AF-A0AAU1KX70-F1
#
_entry.id   AF-A0AAU1KX70-F1
#
_cell.length_a   1.000
_cell.length_b   1.000
_cell.length_c   1.000
_cell.angle_alpha   90.00
_cell.angle_beta   90.00
_cell.angle_gamma   90.00
#
_symmetry.space_group_name_H-M   'P 1'
#
loop_
_entity.id
_entity.type
_entity.pdbx_description
1 polymer ?
#
loop_
_entity_poly.entity_id
_entity_poly.type
_entity_poly.pdbx_seq_one_letter_code
_entity_poly.pdbx_strand_id
1 'polypeptide(L)'
;MAYELSYAERIQYKRLQDDAYQAGQEAVAHLEAALALAGLVLPSLTNDGPLGCRGFVRLGGCSVAVASQLAEVVAAGAIALQQQRT
;
A
#
# COMPACT_ATOMS: atom_id res chain seq x y z
N MET A 1 26.44 -5.01 21.25
CA MET A 1 25.72 -6.04 22.02
C MET A 1 24.48 -6.43 21.22
N ALA A 2 24.43 -7.64 20.69
CA ALA A 2 23.23 -8.14 20.01
C ALA A 2 22.18 -8.45 21.09
N TYR A 3 21.04 -7.75 21.04
CA TYR A 3 19.91 -8.06 21.90
C TYR A 3 19.32 -9.40 21.44
N GLU A 4 19.37 -10.40 22.31
CA GLU A 4 18.73 -11.70 22.06
C GLU A 4 17.28 -11.65 22.55
N LEU A 5 16.35 -11.75 21.61
CA LEU A 5 14.93 -11.88 21.90
C LEU A 5 14.65 -13.20 22.61
N SER A 6 13.90 -13.14 23.71
CA SER A 6 13.28 -14.30 24.36
C SER A 6 12.29 -14.99 23.43
N TYR A 7 11.95 -16.24 23.72
CA TYR A 7 10.99 -17.00 22.92
C TYR A 7 9.63 -16.29 22.78
N ALA A 8 9.12 -15.72 23.88
CA ALA A 8 7.85 -15.00 23.88
C ALA A 8 7.89 -13.76 22.97
N GLU A 9 8.99 -12.99 23.02
CA GLU A 9 9.17 -11.80 22.19
C GLU A 9 9.29 -12.17 20.71
N ARG A 10 9.92 -13.30 20.37
CA ARG A 10 9.98 -13.81 18.99
C ARG A 10 8.59 -14.16 18.44
N ILE A 11 7.75 -14.81 19.24
CA ILE A 11 6.38 -15.16 18.83
C ILE A 11 5.54 -13.89 18.63
N GLN A 12 5.63 -12.93 19.54
CA GLN A 12 4.93 -11.66 19.41
C GLN A 12 5.39 -10.89 18.17
N TYR A 13 6.70 -10.80 17.95
CA TYR A 13 7.27 -10.14 16.79
C TYR A 13 6.81 -10.78 15.47
N LYS A 14 6.78 -12.11 15.41
CA LYS A 14 6.27 -12.84 14.24
C LYS A 14 4.80 -12.51 13.96
N ARG A 15 3.93 -12.52 14.98
CA ARG A 15 2.51 -12.16 14.80
C ARG A 15 2.36 -10.75 14.23
N LEU A 16 3.12 -9.79 14.77
CA LEU A 16 3.11 -8.43 14.26
C LEU A 16 3.61 -8.32 12.82
N GLN A 17 4.56 -9.16 12.40
CA GLN A 17 4.96 -9.23 10.99
C GLN A 17 3.87 -9.84 10.12
N ASP A 18 3.23 -10.93 10.54
CA ASP A 18 2.18 -11.61 9.79
C ASP A 18 0.97 -10.67 9.60
N ASP A 19 0.55 -9.97 10.67
CA ASP A 19 -0.53 -8.98 10.62
C ASP A 19 -0.19 -7.81 9.69
N ALA A 20 1.05 -7.32 9.74
CA ALA A 20 1.52 -6.23 8.89
C ALA A 20 1.62 -6.66 7.41
N TYR A 21 2.02 -7.91 7.15
CA TYR A 21 2.02 -8.47 5.80
C TYR A 21 0.59 -8.56 5.25
N GLN A 22 -0.35 -9.06 6.05
CA GLN A 22 -1.75 -9.17 5.69
C GLN A 22 -2.37 -7.80 5.39
N ALA A 23 -2.10 -6.79 6.23
CA ALA A 23 -2.52 -5.41 5.98
C ALA A 23 -1.96 -4.85 4.67
N GLY A 24 -0.72 -5.21 4.32
CA GLY A 24 -0.12 -4.87 3.03
C GLY A 24 -0.84 -5.50 1.83
N GLN A 25 -1.24 -6.77 1.94
CA GLN A 25 -2.01 -7.47 0.90
C GLN A 25 -3.37 -6.81 0.68
N GLU A 26 -4.07 -6.48 1.78
CA GLU A 26 -5.37 -5.81 1.72
C GLU A 26 -5.25 -4.42 1.10
N ALA A 27 -4.22 -3.66 1.45
CA ALA A 27 -3.96 -2.34 0.88
C ALA A 27 -3.67 -2.42 -0.64
N VAL A 28 -2.92 -3.42 -1.11
CA VAL A 28 -2.72 -3.67 -2.54
C VAL A 28 -4.05 -3.95 -3.22
N ALA A 29 -4.84 -4.90 -2.71
CA ALA A 29 -6.10 -5.28 -3.31
C ALA A 29 -7.09 -4.10 -3.38
N HIS A 30 -7.17 -3.29 -2.32
CA HIS A 30 -7.99 -2.07 -2.31
C HIS A 30 -7.53 -1.06 -3.35
N LEU A 31 -6.22 -0.85 -3.48
CA LEU A 31 -5.69 0.10 -4.46
C LEU A 31 -5.89 -0.40 -5.89
N GLU A 32 -5.68 -1.70 -6.15
CA GLU A 32 -5.98 -2.33 -7.45
C GLU A 32 -7.44 -2.13 -7.83
N ALA A 33 -8.38 -2.38 -6.91
CA ALA A 33 -9.80 -2.18 -7.13
C ALA A 33 -10.12 -0.71 -7.43
N ALA A 34 -9.54 0.24 -6.69
CA ALA A 34 -9.74 1.67 -6.92
C ALA A 34 -9.20 2.13 -8.28
N LEU A 35 -8.03 1.64 -8.69
CA LEU A 35 -7.45 1.93 -10.01
C LEU A 35 -8.31 1.36 -11.12
N ALA A 36 -8.87 0.16 -10.94
CA ALA A 36 -9.75 -0.46 -11.91
C ALA A 36 -11.03 0.35 -12.16
N LEU A 37 -11.57 1.05 -11.14
CA LEU A 37 -12.70 1.98 -11.32
C LEU A 37 -12.37 3.12 -12.28
N ALA A 38 -11.09 3.53 -12.34
CA ALA A 38 -10.60 4.54 -13.28
C ALA A 38 -10.07 3.94 -14.61
N GLY A 39 -10.25 2.63 -14.83
CA GLY A 39 -9.71 1.93 -16.00
C GLY A 39 -8.18 1.83 -16.02
N LEU A 40 -7.52 2.01 -14.87
CA LEU A 40 -6.08 1.97 -14.72
C LEU A 40 -5.61 0.62 -14.16
N VAL A 41 -4.45 0.18 -14.62
CA VAL A 41 -3.72 -0.97 -14.08
C VAL A 41 -2.29 -0.55 -13.82
N LEU A 42 -1.78 -0.84 -12.62
CA LEU A 42 -0.37 -0.67 -12.26
C LEU A 42 0.27 -2.05 -12.11
N PRO A 43 0.94 -2.59 -13.15
CA PRO A 43 1.53 -3.93 -13.10
C PRO A 43 2.62 -4.10 -12.04
N SER A 44 3.18 -2.99 -11.58
CA SER A 44 4.25 -2.92 -10.59
C SER A 44 3.74 -2.72 -9.16
N LEU A 45 2.43 -2.69 -8.94
CA LEU A 45 1.82 -2.58 -7.62
C LEU A 45 1.97 -3.92 -6.88
N THR A 46 2.60 -3.87 -5.71
CA THR A 46 2.84 -5.07 -4.90
C THR A 46 2.98 -4.74 -3.44
N ASN A 47 2.74 -5.73 -2.59
CA ASN A 47 3.13 -5.69 -1.19
C ASN A 47 4.63 -6.00 -1.14
N ASP A 48 5.41 -5.08 -0.58
CA ASP A 48 6.87 -5.23 -0.46
C ASP A 48 7.26 -5.93 0.85
N GLY A 49 6.26 -6.35 1.62
CA GLY A 49 6.44 -6.99 2.91
C GLY A 49 6.61 -5.98 4.05
N PRO A 50 6.51 -6.45 5.31
CA PRO A 50 6.55 -5.57 6.45
C PRO A 50 7.95 -5.03 6.72
N LEU A 51 8.05 -3.72 6.93
CA LEU A 51 9.26 -3.04 7.41
C LEU A 51 9.06 -2.60 8.85
N GLY A 52 9.73 -3.26 9.81
CA GLY A 52 9.55 -2.96 11.23
C GLY A 52 8.13 -3.20 11.74
N CYS A 53 7.51 -4.31 11.31
CA CYS A 53 6.11 -4.67 11.63
C CYS A 53 5.07 -3.65 11.15
N ARG A 54 5.36 -2.94 10.06
CA ARG A 54 4.41 -2.05 9.37
C ARG A 54 4.25 -2.53 7.93
N GLY A 55 3.01 -2.65 7.47
CA GLY A 55 2.72 -3.00 6.09
C GLY A 55 3.29 -1.94 5.13
N PHE A 56 3.81 -2.40 4.00
CA PHE A 56 4.43 -1.51 3.02
C PHE A 56 4.01 -1.91 1.61
N VAL A 57 3.44 -0.96 0.87
CA VAL A 57 2.99 -1.15 -0.51
C VAL A 57 3.93 -0.39 -1.42
N ARG A 58 4.46 -1.08 -2.44
CA ARG A 58 5.29 -0.45 -3.46
C ARG A 58 4.45 -0.09 -4.69
N LEU A 59 4.54 1.18 -5.05
CA LEU A 59 4.12 1.72 -6.34
C LEU A 59 5.36 1.75 -7.24
N GLY A 60 5.67 0.64 -7.91
CA GLY A 60 6.82 0.59 -8.81
C GLY A 60 6.63 1.46 -10.06
N GLY A 61 7.58 1.38 -11.00
CA GLY A 61 7.53 2.15 -12.24
C GLY A 61 6.33 1.80 -13.12
N CYS A 62 5.69 2.82 -13.69
CA CYS A 62 4.64 2.68 -14.70
C CYS A 62 5.00 3.45 -15.97
N SER A 63 4.22 3.25 -17.04
CA SER A 63 4.40 4.01 -18.28
C SER A 63 4.06 5.49 -18.06
N VAL A 64 4.63 6.38 -18.89
CA VAL A 64 4.32 7.82 -18.83
C VAL A 64 2.82 8.08 -18.97
N ALA A 65 2.13 7.38 -19.87
CA ALA A 65 0.69 7.52 -20.06
C ALA A 65 -0.11 7.16 -18.80
N VAL A 66 0.24 6.04 -18.15
CA VAL A 66 -0.40 5.61 -16.90
C VAL A 66 -0.10 6.60 -15.76
N ALA A 67 1.13 7.12 -15.68
CA ALA A 67 1.49 8.12 -14.68
C ALA A 67 0.68 9.41 -14.83
N SER A 68 0.52 9.90 -16.05
CA SER A 68 -0.30 11.10 -16.34
C SER A 68 -1.78 10.87 -16.00
N GLN A 69 -2.37 9.76 -16.44
CA GLN A 69 -3.76 9.45 -16.13
C GLN A 69 -4.00 9.26 -14.63
N LEU A 70 -3.06 8.61 -13.92
CA LEU A 70 -3.13 8.47 -12.47
C LEU A 70 -3.12 9.83 -11.77
N ALA A 71 -2.27 10.76 -12.21
CA ALA A 71 -2.22 12.11 -11.66
C ALA A 71 -3.54 12.86 -11.85
N GLU A 72 -4.17 12.73 -13.02
CA GLU A 72 -5.49 13.33 -13.30
C GLU A 72 -6.58 12.77 -12.37
N VAL A 73 -6.62 11.44 -12.19
CA VAL A 73 -7.59 10.78 -11.30
C VAL A 73 -7.40 11.22 -9.84
N VAL A 74 -6.14 11.26 -9.37
CA VAL A 74 -5.82 11.72 -8.00
C VAL A 74 -6.21 13.18 -7.81
N ALA A 75 -5.92 14.05 -8.79
CA ALA A 75 -6.28 15.47 -8.72
C ALA A 75 -7.80 15.66 -8.71
N ALA A 76 -8.53 14.96 -9.59
CA ALA A 76 -9.99 15.01 -9.64
C ALA A 76 -10.62 14.55 -8.31
N GLY A 77 -10.13 13.45 -7.75
CA GLY A 77 -10.59 12.96 -6.43
C GLY A 77 -10.31 13.96 -5.31
N ALA A 78 -9.13 14.57 -5.28
CA ALA A 78 -8.79 15.59 -4.29
C ALA A 78 -9.69 16.83 -4.38
N ILE A 79 -9.98 17.30 -5.59
CA ILE A 79 -10.90 18.43 -5.83
C ILE A 79 -12.31 18.09 -5.36
N ALA A 80 -12.83 16.91 -5.72
CA ALA A 80 -14.15 16.46 -5.30
C ALA A 80 -14.29 16.38 -3.78
N LEU A 81 -13.26 15.86 -3.09
CA LEU A 81 -13.23 15.81 -1.62
C LEU A 81 -13.19 17.20 -0.97
N GLN A 82 -12.54 18.18 -1.60
CA GLN A 82 -12.56 19.56 -1.11
C GLN A 82 -13.94 20.19 -1.24
N GLN A 83 -14.61 19.98 -2.39
CA GLN A 83 -15.96 20.49 -2.64
C GLN A 83 -17.01 19.89 -1.71
N GLN A 84 -16.85 18.64 -1.27
CA GLN A 84 -17.74 18.01 -0.28
C GLN A 84 -17.57 18.56 1.14
N ARG A 85 -16.45 19.23 1.43
CA ARG A 85 -16.14 19.80 2.76
C ARG A 85 -16.57 21.26 2.91
N THR A 86 -16.92 21.91 1.80
CA THR A 86 -17.41 23.30 1.72
C THR A 86 -18.92 23.32 1.61
#